data_AF-U2ANI9-F1
#
_entry.id   AF-U2ANI9-F1
#
_cell.length_a   1.000
_cell.length_b   1.000
_cell.length_c   1.000
_cell.angle_alpha   90.00
_cell.angle_beta   90.00
_cell.angle_gamma   90.00
#
_symmetry.space_group_name_H-M   'P 1'
#
loop_
_entity.id
_entity.type
_entity.pdbx_description
1 polymer ?
#
loop_
_entity_poly.entity_id
_entity_poly.type
_entity_poly.pdbx_seq_one_letter_code
_entity_poly.pdbx_strand_id
1 'polypeptide(L)'
;MLHICNEFFKELLQERQTYFQQEIKWLGKSRGEVDTYPCRIEVKNLYANSNWYSQGHFLLERYFKNIHTTPLIGNNLSLTIEGKNVFEAMNLLSFVAVATHITNTYGEYTYIDDHFAQKYARILTNIEQVPYFVFYLFIKRAIKSERQFAEIKPLFEAYFKQRGMDIDFQFADTHGSRMNFIVNELGMDYPILDIGCGELKYYRRFMRRNYNYQHPYFATDTDPEVAAHVAILKERMEADNLYFFTSWDDFQYKEPINIILTEVIEHNTPAQAAALVKKCLSLNFHKLIITTPDSRFNSYYFEEGEENRRHEDHHFEWTEADFQAFIKECIGTMPLEVTFCGIGDRINGVTPTQAVVVTRNGPAGDSRFN
;
A
#
# COMPACT_ATOMS: atom_id res chain seq x y z
N MET A 1 -4.59 27.09 -7.27
CA MET A 1 -5.88 26.42 -7.53
C MET A 1 -6.63 26.08 -6.25
N LEU A 2 -6.09 25.23 -5.37
CA LEU A 2 -6.77 24.82 -4.12
C LEU A 2 -7.27 26.00 -3.26
N HIS A 3 -6.43 27.01 -3.04
CA HIS A 3 -6.82 28.20 -2.26
C HIS A 3 -7.94 28.99 -2.94
N ILE A 4 -7.83 29.23 -4.25
CA ILE A 4 -8.88 29.91 -5.03
C ILE A 4 -10.23 29.21 -4.87
N CYS A 5 -10.25 27.87 -4.98
CA CYS A 5 -11.48 27.09 -4.81
C CYS A 5 -12.05 27.23 -3.40
N ASN A 6 -11.20 27.19 -2.37
CA ASN A 6 -11.64 27.26 -0.97
C ASN A 6 -11.94 28.67 -0.44
N GLU A 7 -11.47 29.71 -1.11
CA GLU A 7 -11.71 31.11 -0.72
C GLU A 7 -12.84 31.72 -1.52
N PHE A 8 -12.76 31.69 -2.85
CA PHE A 8 -13.75 32.35 -3.71
C PHE A 8 -14.98 31.48 -3.97
N PHE A 9 -14.79 30.16 -4.00
CA PHE A 9 -15.78 29.21 -4.49
C PHE A 9 -16.16 28.16 -3.43
N LYS A 10 -15.97 28.49 -2.15
CA LYS A 10 -16.16 27.55 -1.01
C LYS A 10 -17.53 26.87 -1.02
N GLU A 11 -18.57 27.61 -1.38
CA GLU A 11 -19.95 27.11 -1.45
C GLU A 11 -20.12 26.02 -2.51
N LEU A 12 -19.35 26.07 -3.61
CA LEU A 12 -19.37 25.05 -4.67
C LEU A 12 -18.70 23.73 -4.20
N LEU A 13 -17.96 23.72 -3.09
CA LEU A 13 -17.27 22.54 -2.54
C LEU A 13 -18.02 21.90 -1.35
N GLN A 14 -19.27 22.29 -1.13
CA GLN A 14 -20.16 21.64 -0.18
C GLN A 14 -20.48 20.20 -0.63
N GLU A 15 -21.07 19.42 0.27
CA GLU A 15 -21.63 18.12 -0.09
C GLU A 15 -22.71 18.29 -1.17
N ARG A 16 -22.70 17.38 -2.16
CA ARG A 16 -23.59 17.43 -3.33
C ARG A 16 -25.06 17.64 -2.97
N GLN A 17 -25.59 16.89 -2.00
CA GLN A 17 -27.00 16.99 -1.60
C GLN A 17 -27.32 18.37 -1.02
N THR A 18 -26.49 18.82 -0.07
CA THR A 18 -26.60 20.15 0.56
C THR A 18 -26.53 21.28 -0.46
N TYR A 19 -25.59 21.20 -1.41
CA TYR A 19 -25.40 22.21 -2.44
C TYR A 19 -26.67 22.41 -3.28
N PHE A 20 -27.22 21.34 -3.86
CA PHE A 20 -28.34 21.46 -4.79
C PHE A 20 -29.65 21.86 -4.11
N GLN A 21 -29.81 21.57 -2.82
CA GLN A 21 -30.98 21.99 -2.03
C GLN A 21 -30.88 23.44 -1.53
N GLN A 22 -29.69 24.04 -1.52
CA GLN A 22 -29.50 25.39 -1.01
C GLN A 22 -30.20 26.42 -1.91
N GLU A 23 -30.91 27.36 -1.31
CA GLU A 23 -31.55 28.47 -2.03
C GLU A 23 -30.56 29.60 -2.34
N ILE A 24 -30.67 30.19 -3.52
CA ILE A 24 -30.04 31.46 -3.87
C ILE A 24 -31.00 32.59 -3.47
N LYS A 25 -30.69 33.25 -2.34
CA LYS A 25 -31.58 34.19 -1.64
C LYS A 25 -32.26 35.25 -2.51
N TRP A 26 -31.56 35.81 -3.50
CA TRP A 26 -32.10 36.85 -4.37
C TRP A 26 -32.87 36.31 -5.58
N LEU A 27 -32.77 35.02 -5.88
CA LEU A 27 -33.53 34.37 -6.95
C LEU A 27 -34.77 33.63 -6.46
N GLY A 28 -34.85 33.31 -5.15
CA GLY A 28 -35.96 32.51 -4.61
C GLY A 28 -36.00 31.08 -5.15
N LYS A 29 -34.87 30.57 -5.66
CA LYS A 29 -34.73 29.27 -6.32
C LYS A 29 -33.58 28.47 -5.71
N SER A 30 -33.71 27.15 -5.71
CA SER A 30 -32.62 26.25 -5.34
C SER A 30 -31.48 26.27 -6.36
N ARG A 31 -30.26 25.93 -5.94
CA ARG A 31 -29.14 25.76 -6.87
C ARG A 31 -29.40 24.64 -7.88
N GLY A 32 -30.17 23.61 -7.52
CA GLY A 32 -30.59 22.56 -8.45
C GLY A 32 -31.43 23.09 -9.63
N GLU A 33 -32.16 24.18 -9.44
CA GLU A 33 -32.95 24.81 -10.51
C GLU A 33 -32.14 25.80 -11.37
N VAL A 34 -30.97 26.24 -10.89
CA VAL A 34 -30.20 27.33 -11.50
C VAL A 34 -28.89 26.83 -12.11
N ASP A 35 -28.18 25.92 -11.44
CA ASP A 35 -26.89 25.38 -11.88
C ASP A 35 -27.10 24.21 -12.87
N THR A 36 -27.67 24.55 -14.03
CA THR A 36 -28.08 23.59 -15.08
C THR A 36 -27.37 23.81 -16.41
N TYR A 37 -26.48 24.80 -16.50
CA TYR A 37 -25.78 25.17 -17.73
C TYR A 37 -24.36 24.60 -17.74
N PRO A 38 -23.87 24.08 -18.88
CA PRO A 38 -22.51 23.56 -18.97
C PRO A 38 -21.48 24.63 -18.62
N CYS A 39 -20.43 24.21 -17.92
CA CYS A 39 -19.36 25.08 -17.47
C CYS A 39 -18.02 24.60 -18.00
N ARG A 40 -17.19 25.55 -18.43
CA ARG A 40 -15.81 25.30 -18.84
C ARG A 40 -14.87 26.18 -18.03
N ILE A 41 -13.84 25.57 -17.44
CA ILE A 41 -12.80 26.25 -16.67
C ILE A 41 -11.46 26.06 -17.38
N GLU A 42 -10.72 27.14 -17.60
CA GLU A 42 -9.38 27.11 -18.18
C GLU A 42 -8.33 27.54 -17.15
N VAL A 43 -7.34 26.68 -16.93
CA VAL A 43 -6.13 26.96 -16.18
C VAL A 43 -5.00 27.15 -17.18
N LYS A 44 -4.49 28.38 -17.27
CA LYS A 44 -3.47 28.74 -18.27
C LYS A 44 -2.12 28.05 -18.05
N ASN A 45 -1.77 27.74 -16.80
CA ASN A 45 -0.55 27.04 -16.45
C ASN A 45 -0.73 26.25 -15.14
N LEU A 46 -0.49 24.94 -15.21
CA LEU A 46 -0.49 23.97 -14.12
C LEU A 46 0.86 23.24 -14.12
N TYR A 47 1.49 23.19 -12.94
CA TYR A 47 2.71 22.43 -12.72
C TYR A 47 2.41 21.01 -12.22
N ALA A 48 2.87 20.00 -12.96
CA ALA A 48 2.75 18.58 -12.62
C ALA A 48 4.12 17.90 -12.78
N ASN A 49 4.84 17.75 -11.68
CA ASN A 49 6.13 17.06 -11.61
C ASN A 49 5.99 15.74 -10.84
N SER A 50 5.44 14.75 -11.52
CA SER A 50 5.25 13.39 -11.01
C SER A 50 5.04 12.41 -12.16
N ASN A 51 5.08 11.12 -11.87
CA ASN A 51 4.79 10.06 -12.86
C ASN A 51 3.36 10.13 -13.42
N TRP A 52 2.47 10.93 -12.81
CA TRP A 52 1.13 11.17 -13.35
C TRP A 52 1.13 12.10 -14.57
N TYR A 53 2.21 12.83 -14.82
CA TYR A 53 2.39 13.57 -16.06
C TYR A 53 3.71 13.13 -16.71
N SER A 54 3.59 12.29 -17.74
CA SER A 54 4.75 11.73 -18.42
C SER A 54 4.49 11.71 -19.92
N GLN A 55 5.52 12.07 -20.70
CA GLN A 55 5.47 12.05 -22.17
C GLN A 55 4.28 12.82 -22.77
N GLY A 56 3.85 13.91 -22.11
CA GLY A 56 2.72 14.74 -22.55
C GLY A 56 1.33 14.16 -22.24
N HIS A 57 1.26 13.05 -21.51
CA HIS A 57 0.01 12.43 -21.06
C HIS A 57 -0.23 12.67 -19.58
N PHE A 58 -1.43 13.11 -19.22
CA PHE A 58 -1.83 13.29 -17.83
C PHE A 58 -2.72 12.13 -17.37
N LEU A 59 -2.31 11.42 -16.33
CA LEU A 59 -2.93 10.16 -15.88
C LEU A 59 -4.44 10.30 -15.65
N LEU A 60 -4.88 11.42 -15.08
CA LEU A 60 -6.29 11.64 -14.78
C LEU A 60 -7.18 11.71 -16.03
N GLU A 61 -6.64 12.01 -17.22
CA GLU A 61 -7.40 11.99 -18.48
C GLU A 61 -7.92 10.58 -18.82
N ARG A 62 -7.25 9.52 -18.34
CA ARG A 62 -7.71 8.13 -18.52
C ARG A 62 -8.99 7.84 -17.73
N TYR A 63 -9.15 8.47 -16.57
CA TYR A 63 -10.25 8.21 -15.65
C TYR A 63 -11.39 9.26 -15.79
N PHE A 64 -11.06 10.46 -16.26
CA PHE A 64 -12.01 11.56 -16.38
C PHE A 64 -11.92 12.20 -17.78
N LYS A 65 -12.90 11.88 -18.63
CA LYS A 65 -12.97 12.38 -20.02
C LYS A 65 -13.11 13.90 -20.14
N ASN A 66 -13.55 14.57 -19.07
CA ASN A 66 -13.77 16.01 -19.04
C ASN A 66 -12.50 16.80 -18.64
N ILE A 67 -11.38 16.10 -18.45
CA ILE A 67 -10.07 16.68 -18.26
C ILE A 67 -9.37 16.69 -19.61
N HIS A 68 -8.92 17.87 -20.03
CA HIS A 68 -8.12 18.03 -21.24
C HIS A 68 -6.87 18.81 -20.90
N THR A 69 -5.72 18.27 -21.24
CA THR A 69 -4.42 18.91 -21.02
C THR A 69 -3.75 19.27 -22.33
N THR A 70 -2.96 20.33 -22.32
CA THR A 70 -2.08 20.67 -23.43
C THR A 70 -0.68 20.91 -22.88
N PRO A 71 0.31 20.10 -23.27
CA PRO A 71 1.69 20.28 -22.84
C PRO A 71 2.18 21.70 -23.15
N LEU A 72 2.87 22.31 -22.18
CA LEU A 72 3.59 23.57 -22.38
C LEU A 72 5.09 23.25 -22.46
N ILE A 73 5.84 23.48 -21.38
CA ILE A 73 7.29 23.26 -21.32
C ILE A 73 7.63 22.50 -20.05
N GLY A 74 8.39 21.42 -20.21
CA GLY A 74 8.80 20.53 -19.11
C GLY A 74 7.57 20.01 -18.38
N ASN A 75 7.53 20.23 -17.07
CA ASN A 75 6.46 19.79 -16.16
C ASN A 75 5.25 20.76 -16.11
N ASN A 76 5.15 21.69 -17.05
CA ASN A 76 4.02 22.62 -17.13
C ASN A 76 3.07 22.22 -18.26
N LEU A 77 1.77 22.33 -17.99
CA LEU A 77 0.70 22.11 -18.94
C LEU A 77 -0.41 23.15 -18.75
N SER A 78 -1.20 23.42 -19.79
CA SER A 78 -2.50 24.06 -19.61
C SER A 78 -3.57 22.99 -19.37
N LEU A 79 -4.62 23.35 -18.64
CA LEU A 79 -5.70 22.44 -18.27
C LEU A 79 -7.04 23.09 -18.61
N THR A 80 -7.88 22.35 -19.32
CA THR A 80 -9.29 22.65 -19.54
C THR A 80 -10.12 21.61 -18.81
N ILE A 81 -11.10 22.08 -18.05
CA ILE A 81 -12.09 21.25 -17.36
C ILE A 81 -13.47 21.59 -17.87
N GLU A 82 -14.23 20.55 -18.21
CA GLU A 82 -15.63 20.66 -18.61
C GLU A 82 -16.53 20.01 -17.55
N GLY A 83 -17.73 20.55 -17.38
CA GLY A 83 -18.73 19.99 -16.49
C GLY A 83 -20.12 20.30 -17.00
N LYS A 84 -21.09 19.44 -16.67
CA LYS A 84 -22.50 19.65 -17.00
C LYS A 84 -23.07 20.90 -16.33
N ASN A 85 -22.47 21.29 -15.21
CA ASN A 85 -22.78 22.50 -14.47
C ASN A 85 -21.54 23.07 -13.75
N VAL A 86 -21.71 24.23 -13.11
CA VAL A 86 -20.61 24.92 -12.40
C VAL A 86 -20.13 24.09 -11.23
N PHE A 87 -21.04 23.42 -10.50
CA PHE A 87 -20.68 22.52 -9.41
C PHE A 87 -19.74 21.40 -9.88
N GLU A 88 -20.08 20.71 -10.96
CA GLU A 88 -19.27 19.59 -11.49
C GLU A 88 -17.89 20.07 -11.95
N ALA A 89 -17.84 21.15 -12.75
CA ALA A 89 -16.56 21.70 -13.23
C ALA A 89 -15.66 22.18 -12.07
N MET A 90 -16.24 22.85 -11.07
CA MET A 90 -15.48 23.37 -9.93
C MET A 90 -14.96 22.25 -9.02
N ASN A 91 -15.79 21.23 -8.74
CA ASN A 91 -15.33 20.09 -7.94
C ASN A 91 -14.25 19.30 -8.70
N LEU A 92 -14.37 19.15 -10.03
CA LEU A 92 -13.37 18.44 -10.82
C LEU A 92 -12.04 19.20 -10.85
N LEU A 93 -12.08 20.54 -10.95
CA LEU A 93 -10.89 21.39 -10.80
C LEU A 93 -10.24 21.21 -9.43
N SER A 94 -11.04 21.21 -8.37
CA SER A 94 -10.56 21.05 -7.00
C SER A 94 -9.92 19.67 -6.82
N PHE A 95 -10.53 18.62 -7.37
CA PHE A 95 -10.00 17.25 -7.37
C PHE A 95 -8.66 17.16 -8.10
N VAL A 96 -8.56 17.68 -9.32
CA VAL A 96 -7.30 17.72 -10.08
C VAL A 96 -6.23 18.48 -9.30
N ALA A 97 -6.60 19.60 -8.65
CA ALA A 97 -5.68 20.37 -7.83
C ALA A 97 -5.14 19.59 -6.63
N VAL A 98 -6.00 18.86 -5.90
CA VAL A 98 -5.58 18.03 -4.76
C VAL A 98 -4.68 16.91 -5.23
N ALA A 99 -5.14 16.16 -6.23
CA ALA A 99 -4.47 14.95 -6.68
C ALA A 99 -3.09 15.28 -7.29
N THR A 100 -2.99 16.34 -8.10
CA THR A 100 -1.70 16.82 -8.64
C THR A 100 -0.77 17.29 -7.53
N HIS A 101 -1.29 18.00 -6.52
CA HIS A 101 -0.46 18.54 -5.44
C HIS A 101 0.16 17.43 -4.58
N ILE A 102 -0.63 16.40 -4.21
CA ILE A 102 -0.12 15.30 -3.37
C ILE A 102 0.81 14.35 -4.14
N THR A 103 0.72 14.30 -5.46
CA THR A 103 1.59 13.44 -6.29
C THR A 103 2.88 14.15 -6.69
N ASN A 104 2.85 15.48 -6.80
CA ASN A 104 4.00 16.30 -7.17
C ASN A 104 5.17 16.17 -6.20
N THR A 105 6.36 16.28 -6.78
CA THR A 105 7.60 16.55 -6.06
C THR A 105 8.00 18.00 -6.31
N TYR A 106 8.20 18.76 -5.24
CA TYR A 106 8.59 20.17 -5.26
C TYR A 106 10.08 20.36 -4.88
N GLY A 107 10.87 19.29 -4.97
CA GLY A 107 12.25 19.25 -4.51
C GLY A 107 12.36 19.18 -2.98
N GLU A 108 13.41 19.78 -2.44
CA GLU A 108 13.75 19.78 -1.00
C GLU A 108 12.61 20.33 -0.12
N TYR A 109 11.81 21.26 -0.65
CA TYR A 109 10.71 21.91 0.07
C TYR A 109 9.35 21.21 -0.10
N THR A 110 9.33 19.94 -0.51
CA THR A 110 8.08 19.17 -0.60
C THR A 110 7.49 18.99 0.80
N TYR A 111 6.36 19.65 1.05
CA TYR A 111 5.69 19.63 2.35
C TYR A 111 4.17 19.64 2.17
N ILE A 112 3.48 18.82 2.96
CA ILE A 112 2.02 18.82 3.09
C ILE A 112 1.73 19.03 4.57
N ASP A 113 0.96 20.07 4.89
CA ASP A 113 0.65 20.46 6.26
C ASP A 113 -0.32 19.49 6.96
N ASP A 114 -0.29 19.47 8.29
CA ASP A 114 -1.10 18.54 9.10
C ASP A 114 -2.61 18.77 8.97
N HIS A 115 -3.04 19.97 8.56
CA HIS A 115 -4.45 20.32 8.40
C HIS A 115 -4.95 20.07 6.96
N PHE A 116 -4.05 19.77 6.02
CA PHE A 116 -4.35 19.55 4.61
C PHE A 116 -5.43 18.48 4.45
N ALA A 117 -5.25 17.32 5.11
CA ALA A 117 -6.16 16.20 4.95
C ALA A 117 -7.59 16.55 5.42
N GLN A 118 -7.75 17.19 6.59
CA GLN A 118 -9.07 17.63 7.07
C GLN A 118 -9.72 18.67 6.13
N LYS A 119 -8.92 19.55 5.52
CA LYS A 119 -9.40 20.60 4.62
C LYS A 119 -9.87 20.06 3.27
N TYR A 120 -9.19 19.05 2.74
CA TYR A 120 -9.34 18.63 1.34
C TYR A 120 -9.87 17.21 1.13
N ALA A 121 -9.98 16.36 2.16
CA ALA A 121 -10.43 14.97 2.00
C ALA A 121 -11.80 14.83 1.31
N ARG A 122 -12.76 15.69 1.65
CA ARG A 122 -14.11 15.65 1.06
C ARG A 122 -14.14 15.91 -0.45
N ILE A 123 -13.14 16.59 -1.00
CA ILE A 123 -13.05 16.83 -2.45
C ILE A 123 -13.02 15.49 -3.21
N LEU A 124 -12.32 14.49 -2.69
CA LEU A 124 -12.25 13.16 -3.31
C LEU A 124 -13.63 12.48 -3.35
N THR A 125 -14.52 12.82 -2.42
CA THR A 125 -15.87 12.22 -2.33
C THR A 125 -16.95 12.98 -3.10
N ASN A 126 -16.67 14.22 -3.52
CA ASN A 126 -17.60 15.04 -4.31
C ASN A 126 -17.61 14.68 -5.81
N ILE A 127 -16.62 13.92 -6.27
CA ILE A 127 -16.50 13.45 -7.65
C ILE A 127 -16.94 12.00 -7.76
N GLU A 128 -17.68 11.68 -8.80
CA GLU A 128 -18.08 10.30 -9.08
C GLU A 128 -16.93 9.52 -9.73
N GLN A 129 -16.83 8.22 -9.42
CA GLN A 129 -15.90 7.28 -10.06
C GLN A 129 -14.40 7.60 -9.84
N VAL A 130 -14.06 8.18 -8.69
CA VAL A 130 -12.65 8.31 -8.29
C VAL A 130 -12.10 6.92 -7.96
N PRO A 131 -11.00 6.49 -8.61
CA PRO A 131 -10.46 5.16 -8.41
C PRO A 131 -9.78 5.00 -7.04
N TYR A 132 -9.77 3.78 -6.51
CA TYR A 132 -9.23 3.45 -5.19
C TYR A 132 -7.80 3.98 -4.94
N PHE A 133 -6.90 3.83 -5.91
CA PHE A 133 -5.49 4.22 -5.74
C PHE A 133 -5.32 5.73 -5.43
N VAL A 134 -6.28 6.58 -5.83
CA VAL A 134 -6.24 8.02 -5.51
C VAL A 134 -6.48 8.24 -4.02
N PHE A 135 -7.44 7.52 -3.43
CA PHE A 135 -7.68 7.55 -1.98
C PHE A 135 -6.51 6.95 -1.22
N TYR A 136 -5.96 5.83 -1.70
CA TYR A 136 -4.75 5.24 -1.14
C TYR A 136 -3.60 6.26 -1.08
N LEU A 137 -3.29 6.93 -2.20
CA LEU A 137 -2.24 7.95 -2.25
C LEU A 137 -2.52 9.14 -1.33
N PHE A 138 -3.77 9.59 -1.24
CA PHE A 138 -4.16 10.64 -0.31
C PHE A 138 -3.92 10.22 1.14
N ILE A 139 -4.30 8.99 1.53
CA ILE A 139 -4.06 8.47 2.88
C ILE A 139 -2.56 8.43 3.16
N LYS A 140 -1.74 7.86 2.27
CA LYS A 140 -0.31 7.66 2.54
C LYS A 140 0.51 8.96 2.49
N ARG A 141 0.09 9.96 1.69
CA ARG A 141 0.86 11.20 1.49
C ARG A 141 0.35 12.39 2.29
N ALA A 142 -0.96 12.52 2.45
CA ALA A 142 -1.59 13.71 3.01
C ALA A 142 -2.08 13.54 4.46
N ILE A 143 -2.44 12.33 4.89
CA ILE A 143 -2.85 12.08 6.28
C ILE A 143 -1.61 11.84 7.14
N LYS A 144 -1.48 12.59 8.25
CA LYS A 144 -0.24 12.61 9.05
C LYS A 144 -0.32 11.82 10.36
N SER A 145 -1.51 11.39 10.77
CA SER A 145 -1.69 10.62 12.01
C SER A 145 -2.84 9.62 11.92
N GLU A 146 -2.76 8.56 12.73
CA GLU A 146 -3.84 7.57 12.88
C GLU A 146 -5.14 8.19 13.39
N ARG A 147 -5.05 9.22 14.25
CA ARG A 147 -6.23 9.96 14.72
C ARG A 147 -6.94 10.66 13.57
N GLN A 148 -6.20 11.40 12.74
CA GLN A 148 -6.76 12.07 11.58
C GLN A 148 -7.31 11.05 10.57
N PHE A 149 -6.62 9.93 10.39
CA PHE A 149 -7.09 8.82 9.57
C PHE A 149 -8.42 8.26 10.08
N ALA A 150 -8.58 8.03 11.38
CA ALA A 150 -9.81 7.51 11.97
C ALA A 150 -11.02 8.45 11.76
N GLU A 151 -10.79 9.77 11.70
CA GLU A 151 -11.84 10.75 11.38
C GLU A 151 -12.25 10.72 9.89
N ILE A 152 -11.30 10.48 8.98
CA ILE A 152 -11.51 10.52 7.52
C ILE A 152 -11.95 9.16 6.96
N LYS A 153 -11.51 8.05 7.55
CA LYS A 153 -11.78 6.68 7.09
C LYS A 153 -13.27 6.43 6.82
N PRO A 154 -14.21 6.73 7.75
CA PRO A 154 -15.64 6.47 7.50
C PRO A 154 -16.21 7.23 6.29
N LEU A 155 -15.69 8.43 6.01
CA LEU A 155 -16.09 9.22 4.85
C LEU A 155 -15.68 8.53 3.54
N PHE A 156 -14.46 7.99 3.48
CA PHE A 156 -13.97 7.29 2.30
C PHE A 156 -14.66 5.94 2.10
N GLU A 157 -14.85 5.16 3.17
CA GLU A 157 -15.57 3.88 3.09
C GLU A 157 -17.03 4.06 2.65
N ALA A 158 -17.72 5.08 3.19
CA ALA A 158 -19.08 5.40 2.77
C ALA A 158 -19.17 5.76 1.27
N TYR A 159 -18.17 6.48 0.75
CA TYR A 159 -18.08 6.80 -0.68
C TYR A 159 -18.02 5.54 -1.56
N PHE A 160 -17.17 4.57 -1.20
CA PHE A 160 -17.04 3.32 -1.97
C PHE A 160 -18.23 2.38 -1.77
N LYS A 161 -18.80 2.34 -0.56
CA LYS A 161 -19.96 1.50 -0.23
C LYS A 161 -21.19 1.85 -1.06
N GLN A 162 -21.44 3.15 -1.29
CA GLN A 162 -22.51 3.61 -2.17
C GLN A 162 -22.35 3.16 -3.64
N ARG A 163 -21.15 2.69 -4.01
CA ARG A 163 -20.77 2.24 -5.35
C ARG A 163 -20.55 0.73 -5.43
N GLY A 164 -20.98 -0.02 -4.40
CA GLY A 164 -20.89 -1.48 -4.38
C GLY A 164 -19.49 -2.04 -4.12
N MET A 165 -18.57 -1.22 -3.60
CA MET A 165 -17.25 -1.67 -3.15
C MET A 165 -17.16 -1.57 -1.63
N ASP A 166 -16.94 -2.71 -0.97
CA ASP A 166 -16.65 -2.77 0.46
C ASP A 166 -15.15 -2.62 0.66
N ILE A 167 -14.72 -1.45 1.15
CA ILE A 167 -13.31 -1.15 1.37
C ILE A 167 -13.07 -0.92 2.86
N ASP A 168 -12.06 -1.59 3.40
CA ASP A 168 -11.47 -1.31 4.71
C ASP A 168 -10.06 -0.75 4.50
N PHE A 169 -9.93 0.57 4.63
CA PHE A 169 -8.65 1.25 4.48
C PHE A 169 -7.77 1.06 5.72
N GLN A 170 -6.46 0.95 5.52
CA GLN A 170 -5.46 0.95 6.57
C GLN A 170 -4.63 2.23 6.55
N PHE A 171 -4.13 2.67 7.71
CA PHE A 171 -3.27 3.87 7.77
C PHE A 171 -1.87 3.56 7.24
N ALA A 172 -1.23 2.53 7.80
CA ALA A 172 0.09 2.07 7.36
C ALA A 172 0.04 1.63 5.89
N ASP A 173 1.14 1.83 5.15
CA ASP A 173 1.29 1.23 3.83
C ASP A 173 1.32 -0.31 3.90
N THR A 174 1.27 -0.98 2.74
CA THR A 174 1.24 -2.45 2.71
C THR A 174 2.44 -3.07 3.41
N HIS A 175 3.65 -2.55 3.16
CA HIS A 175 4.88 -3.02 3.79
C HIS A 175 4.86 -2.81 5.32
N GLY A 176 4.44 -1.63 5.80
CA GLY A 176 4.31 -1.34 7.22
C GLY A 176 3.25 -2.19 7.90
N SER A 177 2.11 -2.43 7.24
CA SER A 177 1.05 -3.32 7.72
C SER A 177 1.57 -4.75 7.86
N ARG A 178 2.33 -5.24 6.87
CA ARG A 178 2.98 -6.56 6.89
C ARG A 178 4.00 -6.69 8.00
N MET A 179 4.86 -5.68 8.15
CA MET A 179 5.86 -5.65 9.22
C MET A 179 5.21 -5.64 10.61
N ASN A 180 4.14 -4.89 10.81
CA ASN A 180 3.39 -4.89 12.06
C ASN A 180 2.73 -6.25 12.33
N PHE A 181 2.13 -6.88 11.32
CA PHE A 181 1.56 -8.21 11.43
C PHE A 181 2.61 -9.25 11.85
N ILE A 182 3.74 -9.32 11.15
CA ILE A 182 4.81 -10.29 11.44
C ILE A 182 5.37 -10.13 12.85
N VAL A 183 5.68 -8.90 13.25
CA VAL A 183 6.24 -8.62 14.59
C VAL A 183 5.25 -9.01 15.69
N ASN A 184 3.97 -8.72 15.51
CA ASN A 184 2.94 -9.07 16.48
C ASN A 184 2.72 -10.59 16.55
N GLU A 185 2.73 -11.27 15.40
CA GLU A 185 2.44 -12.70 15.31
C GLU A 185 3.60 -13.57 15.83
N LEU A 186 4.86 -13.18 15.52
CA LEU A 186 6.04 -13.93 15.98
C LEU A 186 6.42 -13.64 17.44
N GLY A 187 6.12 -12.44 17.94
CA GLY A 187 6.55 -12.04 19.28
C GLY A 187 8.06 -11.94 19.42
N MET A 188 8.57 -12.01 20.66
CA MET A 188 9.98 -11.80 20.99
C MET A 188 10.63 -12.99 21.70
N ASP A 189 9.88 -14.08 21.91
CA ASP A 189 10.28 -15.20 22.78
C ASP A 189 11.22 -16.21 22.10
N TYR A 190 11.37 -16.11 20.78
CA TYR A 190 12.19 -17.00 19.96
C TYR A 190 13.17 -16.22 19.08
N PRO A 191 14.34 -16.79 18.78
CA PRO A 191 15.22 -16.28 17.73
C PRO A 191 14.50 -16.21 16.38
N ILE A 192 14.80 -15.17 15.60
CA ILE A 192 14.28 -14.97 14.25
C ILE A 192 15.27 -15.49 13.22
N LEU A 193 14.77 -16.19 12.19
CA LEU A 193 15.43 -16.45 10.93
C LEU A 193 14.72 -15.66 9.82
N ASP A 194 15.40 -14.66 9.27
CA ASP A 194 14.92 -13.75 8.24
C ASP A 194 15.49 -14.14 6.87
N ILE A 195 14.65 -14.77 6.04
CA ILE A 195 15.03 -15.27 4.71
C ILE A 195 14.61 -14.24 3.67
N GLY A 196 15.55 -13.83 2.80
CA GLY A 196 15.38 -12.69 1.90
C GLY A 196 15.41 -11.39 2.68
N CYS A 197 16.40 -11.23 3.56
CA CYS A 197 16.41 -10.17 4.55
C CYS A 197 16.59 -8.76 3.95
N GLY A 198 17.07 -8.66 2.69
CA GLY A 198 17.29 -7.41 1.98
C GLY A 198 18.06 -6.39 2.82
N GLU A 199 17.55 -5.16 2.89
CA GLU A 199 18.15 -4.08 3.66
C GLU A 199 18.01 -4.20 5.19
N LEU A 200 17.63 -5.37 5.74
CA LEU A 200 17.45 -5.62 7.18
C LEU A 200 16.41 -4.72 7.86
N LYS A 201 15.29 -4.45 7.17
CA LYS A 201 14.18 -3.64 7.73
C LYS A 201 13.51 -4.34 8.92
N TYR A 202 13.30 -5.66 8.83
CA TYR A 202 12.77 -6.47 9.94
C TYR A 202 13.74 -6.52 11.11
N TYR A 203 15.03 -6.78 10.89
CA TYR A 203 16.04 -6.72 11.95
C TYR A 203 15.98 -5.41 12.74
N ARG A 204 16.04 -4.25 12.07
CA ARG A 204 15.93 -2.94 12.75
C ARG A 204 14.62 -2.78 13.53
N ARG A 205 13.54 -3.40 13.08
CA ARG A 205 12.24 -3.39 13.75
C ARG A 205 12.26 -4.20 15.05
N PHE A 206 12.82 -5.41 15.04
CA PHE A 206 12.99 -6.26 16.24
C PHE A 206 13.96 -5.65 17.25
N MET A 207 14.99 -4.93 16.80
CA MET A 207 15.96 -4.24 17.68
C MET A 207 15.44 -2.93 18.32
N ARG A 208 14.18 -2.56 18.14
CA ARG A 208 13.64 -1.37 18.84
C ARG A 208 13.66 -1.61 20.35
N ARG A 209 14.16 -0.62 21.10
CA ARG A 209 14.37 -0.72 22.56
C ARG A 209 13.15 -1.18 23.34
N ASN A 210 11.94 -0.82 22.90
CA ASN A 210 10.70 -1.20 23.57
C ASN A 210 10.34 -2.68 23.42
N TYR A 211 10.98 -3.42 22.50
CA TYR A 211 10.76 -4.85 22.33
C TYR A 211 11.69 -5.71 23.17
N ASN A 212 12.83 -5.17 23.62
CA ASN A 212 13.81 -5.88 24.45
C ASN A 212 14.14 -7.29 23.90
N TYR A 213 14.48 -7.37 22.61
CA TYR A 213 14.84 -8.62 21.94
C TYR A 213 16.22 -9.10 22.43
N GLN A 214 16.29 -10.30 23.00
CA GLN A 214 17.50 -10.84 23.67
C GLN A 214 18.04 -12.12 23.04
N HIS A 215 17.59 -12.44 21.82
CA HIS A 215 17.99 -13.64 21.09
C HIS A 215 18.99 -13.32 19.97
N PRO A 216 19.71 -14.33 19.44
CA PRO A 216 20.36 -14.18 18.14
C PRO A 216 19.31 -13.87 17.06
N TYR A 217 19.72 -13.13 16.03
CA TYR A 217 18.96 -12.86 14.83
C TYR A 217 19.73 -13.42 13.64
N PHE A 218 19.14 -14.40 12.97
CA PHE A 218 19.71 -15.04 11.79
C PHE A 218 19.12 -14.41 10.54
N ALA A 219 19.96 -14.11 9.55
CA ALA A 219 19.54 -13.49 8.31
C ALA A 219 20.22 -14.17 7.12
N THR A 220 19.50 -14.34 6.02
CA THR A 220 20.06 -14.90 4.79
C THR A 220 19.46 -14.23 3.57
N ASP A 221 20.29 -14.04 2.55
CA ASP A 221 19.90 -13.51 1.25
C ASP A 221 20.81 -14.09 0.17
N THR A 222 20.27 -14.31 -1.03
CA THR A 222 21.04 -14.80 -2.17
C THR A 222 21.75 -13.69 -2.93
N ASP A 223 21.36 -12.44 -2.73
CA ASP A 223 21.95 -11.29 -3.40
C ASP A 223 23.32 -10.91 -2.75
N PRO A 224 24.43 -10.93 -3.53
CA PRO A 224 25.74 -10.53 -3.02
C PRO A 224 25.80 -9.04 -2.59
N GLU A 225 24.97 -8.16 -3.15
CA GLU A 225 24.89 -6.76 -2.74
C GLU A 225 24.30 -6.63 -1.33
N VAL A 226 23.32 -7.47 -0.99
CA VAL A 226 22.78 -7.56 0.36
C VAL A 226 23.85 -8.02 1.34
N ALA A 227 24.65 -9.02 1.00
CA ALA A 227 25.75 -9.48 1.86
C ALA A 227 26.74 -8.35 2.19
N ALA A 228 27.11 -7.53 1.20
CA ALA A 228 27.97 -6.37 1.41
C ALA A 228 27.31 -5.31 2.30
N HIS A 229 26.01 -5.03 2.08
CA HIS A 229 25.24 -4.10 2.91
C HIS A 229 25.15 -4.56 4.37
N VAL A 230 24.88 -5.84 4.61
CA VAL A 230 24.77 -6.43 5.95
C VAL A 230 26.09 -6.33 6.71
N ALA A 231 27.23 -6.56 6.05
CA ALA A 231 28.54 -6.41 6.67
C ALA A 231 28.79 -4.98 7.18
N ILE A 232 28.50 -3.97 6.35
CA ILE A 232 28.61 -2.54 6.72
C ILE A 232 27.67 -2.20 7.88
N LEU A 233 26.42 -2.69 7.81
CA LEU A 233 25.43 -2.43 8.85
C LEU A 233 25.84 -3.05 10.18
N LYS A 234 26.36 -4.28 10.15
CA LYS A 234 26.81 -5.00 11.34
C LYS A 234 27.91 -4.25 12.09
N GLU A 235 28.90 -3.74 11.36
CA GLU A 235 29.97 -2.90 11.92
C GLU A 235 29.43 -1.59 12.48
N ARG A 236 28.61 -0.87 11.70
CA ARG A 236 28.06 0.44 12.10
C ARG A 236 27.15 0.37 13.33
N MET A 237 26.42 -0.73 13.50
CA MET A 237 25.44 -0.90 14.57
C MET A 237 25.97 -1.68 15.78
N GLU A 238 27.23 -2.16 15.74
CA GLU A 238 27.77 -3.09 16.74
C GLU A 238 26.80 -4.28 16.97
N ALA A 239 26.30 -4.84 15.87
CA ALA A 239 25.23 -5.84 15.88
C ALA A 239 25.77 -7.24 16.23
N ASP A 240 26.12 -7.44 17.50
CA ASP A 240 26.71 -8.70 17.99
C ASP A 240 25.77 -9.91 17.86
N ASN A 241 24.46 -9.68 17.92
CA ASN A 241 23.45 -10.72 17.80
C ASN A 241 23.05 -11.04 16.35
N LEU A 242 23.60 -10.34 15.34
CA LEU A 242 23.26 -10.55 13.93
C LEU A 242 24.22 -11.56 13.27
N TYR A 243 23.66 -12.67 12.80
CA TYR A 243 24.36 -13.76 12.13
C TYR A 243 23.85 -13.89 10.69
N PHE A 244 24.64 -13.41 9.74
CA PHE A 244 24.33 -13.49 8.32
C PHE A 244 25.03 -14.68 7.68
N PHE A 245 24.31 -15.41 6.82
CA PHE A 245 24.85 -16.53 6.05
C PHE A 245 24.27 -16.57 4.64
N THR A 246 25.05 -17.08 3.69
CA THR A 246 24.64 -17.26 2.28
C THR A 246 24.49 -18.72 1.88
N SER A 247 25.07 -19.65 2.66
CA SER A 247 24.89 -21.09 2.49
C SER A 247 24.10 -21.68 3.65
N TRP A 248 23.14 -22.54 3.35
CA TRP A 248 22.39 -23.29 4.35
C TRP A 248 23.26 -24.23 5.20
N ASP A 249 24.46 -24.59 4.73
CA ASP A 249 25.41 -25.40 5.49
C ASP A 249 26.05 -24.63 6.66
N ASP A 250 26.05 -23.29 6.58
CA ASP A 250 26.55 -22.41 7.65
C ASP A 250 25.48 -22.19 8.74
N PHE A 251 24.22 -22.56 8.49
CA PHE A 251 23.15 -22.46 9.47
C PHE A 251 23.09 -23.69 10.39
N GLN A 252 23.83 -23.61 11.50
CA GLN A 252 24.00 -24.73 12.44
C GLN A 252 23.13 -24.66 13.70
N TYR A 253 22.27 -23.64 13.82
CA TYR A 253 21.42 -23.46 15.00
C TYR A 253 20.38 -24.58 15.13
N LYS A 254 20.29 -25.20 16.32
CA LYS A 254 19.47 -26.40 16.57
C LYS A 254 18.22 -26.15 17.41
N GLU A 255 18.16 -25.05 18.15
CA GLU A 255 17.02 -24.71 19.01
C GLU A 255 15.85 -24.15 18.19
N PRO A 256 14.62 -24.13 18.74
CA PRO A 256 13.46 -23.60 18.04
C PRO A 256 13.63 -22.14 17.59
N ILE A 257 13.24 -21.85 16.36
CA ILE A 257 13.27 -20.51 15.76
C ILE A 257 11.91 -20.09 15.20
N ASN A 258 11.70 -18.78 15.06
CA ASN A 258 10.62 -18.22 14.25
C ASN A 258 11.18 -17.78 12.90
N ILE A 259 10.49 -18.10 11.81
CA ILE A 259 10.98 -17.87 10.44
C ILE A 259 10.11 -16.82 9.74
N ILE A 260 10.77 -15.86 9.09
CA ILE A 260 10.17 -14.86 8.20
C ILE A 260 10.57 -15.22 6.76
N LEU A 261 9.56 -15.38 5.90
CA LEU A 261 9.72 -15.55 4.46
C LEU A 261 8.78 -14.58 3.73
N THR A 262 9.17 -13.30 3.69
CA THR A 262 8.30 -12.17 3.30
C THR A 262 8.62 -11.68 1.89
N GLU A 263 7.72 -11.88 0.93
CA GLU A 263 7.89 -11.45 -0.48
C GLU A 263 9.19 -11.97 -1.10
N VAL A 264 9.41 -13.29 -0.98
CA VAL A 264 10.61 -13.95 -1.50
C VAL A 264 10.25 -15.00 -2.52
N ILE A 265 9.16 -15.72 -2.28
CA ILE A 265 8.82 -16.90 -3.07
C ILE A 265 8.48 -16.56 -4.52
N GLU A 266 7.89 -15.39 -4.76
CA GLU A 266 7.51 -14.90 -6.09
C GLU A 266 8.71 -14.48 -6.95
N HIS A 267 9.86 -14.16 -6.34
CA HIS A 267 11.11 -13.88 -7.06
C HIS A 267 11.85 -15.17 -7.47
N ASN A 268 11.24 -16.33 -7.23
CA ASN A 268 11.79 -17.64 -7.56
C ASN A 268 10.86 -18.37 -8.53
N THR A 269 11.39 -19.31 -9.31
CA THR A 269 10.50 -20.25 -10.03
C THR A 269 9.65 -21.05 -9.03
N PRO A 270 8.44 -21.51 -9.39
CA PRO A 270 7.58 -22.28 -8.48
C PRO A 270 8.27 -23.49 -7.83
N ALA A 271 9.16 -24.17 -8.56
CA ALA A 271 9.94 -25.28 -8.03
C ALA A 271 10.98 -24.85 -6.98
N GLN A 272 11.66 -23.72 -7.19
CA GLN A 272 12.58 -23.14 -6.22
C GLN A 272 11.84 -22.64 -4.98
N ALA A 273 10.69 -21.99 -5.15
CA ALA A 273 9.82 -21.59 -4.04
C ALA A 273 9.39 -22.81 -3.20
N ALA A 274 8.96 -23.90 -3.84
CA ALA A 274 8.61 -25.15 -3.14
C ALA A 274 9.79 -25.75 -2.37
N ALA A 275 10.99 -25.75 -2.97
CA ALA A 275 12.20 -26.23 -2.33
C ALA A 275 12.57 -25.38 -1.09
N LEU A 276 12.47 -24.06 -1.20
CA LEU A 276 12.73 -23.13 -0.09
C LEU A 276 11.74 -23.31 1.05
N VAL A 277 10.44 -23.39 0.75
CA VAL A 277 9.41 -23.62 1.78
C VAL A 277 9.61 -24.99 2.45
N LYS A 278 9.89 -26.06 1.69
CA LYS A 278 10.20 -27.38 2.26
C LYS A 278 11.47 -27.38 3.11
N LYS A 279 12.48 -26.59 2.74
CA LYS A 279 13.68 -26.37 3.56
C LYS A 279 13.32 -25.67 4.88
N CYS A 280 12.47 -24.64 4.86
CA CYS A 280 12.01 -23.98 6.08
C CYS A 280 11.23 -24.95 6.99
N LEU A 281 10.35 -25.76 6.41
CA LEU A 281 9.54 -26.75 7.12
C LEU A 281 10.37 -27.88 7.76
N SER A 282 11.57 -28.16 7.25
CA SER A 282 12.49 -29.15 7.82
C SER A 282 13.34 -28.62 8.97
N LEU A 283 13.37 -27.30 9.20
CA LEU A 283 14.06 -26.71 10.35
C LEU A 283 13.27 -26.93 11.65
N ASN A 284 13.97 -26.84 12.77
CA ASN A 284 13.33 -26.80 14.09
C ASN A 284 12.69 -25.42 14.31
N PHE A 285 11.49 -25.21 13.79
CA PHE A 285 10.77 -23.94 13.89
C PHE A 285 9.56 -24.03 14.84
N HIS A 286 9.24 -22.92 15.51
CA HIS A 286 7.97 -22.73 16.22
C HIS A 286 6.91 -22.15 15.29
N LYS A 287 7.15 -20.95 14.74
CA LYS A 287 6.28 -20.32 13.73
C LYS A 287 7.05 -20.01 12.45
N LEU A 288 6.38 -20.19 11.32
CA LEU A 288 6.84 -19.75 10.01
C LEU A 288 5.76 -18.85 9.41
N ILE A 289 6.13 -17.62 9.05
CA ILE A 289 5.26 -16.72 8.30
C ILE A 289 5.78 -16.61 6.88
N ILE A 290 4.91 -16.89 5.92
CA ILE A 290 5.19 -16.72 4.49
C ILE A 290 4.23 -15.66 3.96
N THR A 291 4.74 -14.68 3.22
CA THR A 291 3.92 -13.69 2.52
C THR A 291 4.24 -13.66 1.04
N THR A 292 3.24 -13.33 0.23
CA THR A 292 3.37 -13.12 -1.20
C THR A 292 2.25 -12.19 -1.69
N PRO A 293 2.39 -11.53 -2.85
CA PRO A 293 1.31 -10.75 -3.46
C PRO A 293 0.05 -11.59 -3.72
N ASP A 294 -1.12 -10.95 -3.63
CA ASP A 294 -2.39 -11.51 -4.11
C ASP A 294 -2.75 -10.88 -5.46
N SER A 295 -2.65 -11.65 -6.55
CA SER A 295 -2.88 -11.15 -7.91
C SER A 295 -4.28 -10.60 -8.14
N ARG A 296 -5.28 -11.03 -7.33
CA ARG A 296 -6.66 -10.52 -7.43
C ARG A 296 -6.74 -9.03 -7.12
N PHE A 297 -5.81 -8.51 -6.33
CA PHE A 297 -5.74 -7.08 -5.98
C PHE A 297 -5.14 -6.22 -7.10
N ASN A 298 -4.52 -6.81 -8.14
CA ASN A 298 -3.78 -6.07 -9.16
C ASN A 298 -4.66 -5.09 -9.93
N SER A 299 -5.93 -5.46 -10.16
CA SER A 299 -6.96 -4.63 -10.79
C SER A 299 -7.22 -3.28 -10.10
N TYR A 300 -6.73 -3.09 -8.86
CA TYR A 300 -6.88 -1.85 -8.11
C TYR A 300 -5.68 -0.90 -8.21
N TYR A 301 -4.59 -1.31 -8.89
CA TYR A 301 -3.44 -0.46 -9.22
C TYR A 301 -3.64 0.24 -10.58
N PHE A 302 -2.77 1.22 -10.87
CA PHE A 302 -2.90 2.07 -12.07
C PHE A 302 -2.24 1.48 -13.34
N GLU A 303 -1.44 0.42 -13.21
CA GLU A 303 -0.70 -0.20 -14.31
C GLU A 303 -1.47 -1.41 -14.85
N GLU A 304 -2.27 -1.18 -15.89
CA GLU A 304 -2.74 -2.26 -16.77
C GLU A 304 -1.69 -2.45 -17.88
N GLY A 305 -0.90 -3.51 -17.76
CA GLY A 305 -0.20 -4.16 -18.86
C GLY A 305 -0.70 -5.60 -18.97
N GLU A 306 -0.74 -6.18 -20.18
CA GLU A 306 -1.31 -7.52 -20.45
C GLU A 306 -0.59 -8.67 -19.71
N GLU A 307 0.48 -8.40 -18.98
CA GLU A 307 1.14 -9.34 -18.08
C GLU A 307 0.79 -8.99 -16.62
N ASN A 308 -0.20 -9.69 -16.05
CA ASN A 308 -0.85 -9.47 -14.75
C ASN A 308 0.06 -9.60 -13.49
N ARG A 309 1.27 -9.04 -13.48
CA ARG A 309 2.18 -8.99 -12.32
C ARG A 309 2.45 -7.55 -11.92
N ARG A 310 2.56 -7.28 -10.61
CA ARG A 310 2.88 -5.95 -10.05
C ARG A 310 4.31 -5.53 -10.32
N HIS A 311 5.23 -6.49 -10.43
CA HIS A 311 6.63 -6.24 -10.71
C HIS A 311 7.13 -7.19 -11.79
N GLU A 312 7.98 -6.67 -12.69
CA GLU A 312 8.50 -7.41 -13.84
C GLU A 312 9.41 -8.58 -13.44
N ASP A 313 10.03 -8.50 -12.27
CA ASP A 313 10.94 -9.50 -11.71
C ASP A 313 10.23 -10.63 -10.94
N HIS A 314 8.92 -10.56 -10.75
CA HIS A 314 8.15 -11.66 -10.17
C HIS A 314 8.01 -12.80 -11.18
N HIS A 315 8.35 -14.03 -10.83
CA HIS A 315 8.10 -15.21 -11.67
C HIS A 315 6.61 -15.60 -11.72
N PHE A 316 5.86 -15.30 -10.66
CA PHE A 316 4.42 -15.57 -10.56
C PHE A 316 3.75 -14.59 -9.60
N GLU A 317 2.44 -14.42 -9.72
CA GLU A 317 1.61 -13.84 -8.66
C GLU A 317 0.34 -14.67 -8.50
N TRP A 318 0.24 -15.35 -7.37
CA TRP A 318 -0.81 -16.32 -7.13
C TRP A 318 -2.10 -15.69 -6.64
N THR A 319 -3.23 -16.29 -7.00
CA THR A 319 -4.48 -16.06 -6.28
C THR A 319 -4.42 -16.73 -4.91
N GLU A 320 -5.34 -16.40 -4.02
CA GLU A 320 -5.47 -17.11 -2.73
C GLU A 320 -5.67 -18.62 -2.89
N ALA A 321 -6.40 -19.06 -3.91
CA ALA A 321 -6.60 -20.50 -4.14
C ALA A 321 -5.28 -21.18 -4.50
N ASP A 322 -4.49 -20.57 -5.39
CA ASP A 322 -3.21 -21.10 -5.84
C ASP A 322 -2.19 -21.12 -4.68
N PHE A 323 -2.12 -20.04 -3.89
CA PHE A 323 -1.24 -19.97 -2.73
C PHE A 323 -1.61 -20.99 -1.66
N GLN A 324 -2.90 -21.14 -1.34
CA GLN A 324 -3.36 -22.16 -0.39
C GLN A 324 -3.03 -23.58 -0.88
N ALA A 325 -3.20 -23.85 -2.19
CA ALA A 325 -2.86 -25.14 -2.77
C ALA A 325 -1.35 -25.42 -2.69
N PHE A 326 -0.52 -24.44 -3.04
CA PHE A 326 0.94 -24.51 -2.94
C PHE A 326 1.41 -24.80 -1.51
N ILE A 327 0.87 -24.09 -0.52
CA ILE A 327 1.24 -24.30 0.89
C ILE A 327 0.80 -25.71 1.35
N LYS A 328 -0.41 -26.15 1.01
CA LYS A 328 -0.90 -27.49 1.34
C LYS A 328 -0.01 -28.59 0.72
N GLU A 329 0.43 -28.40 -0.53
CA GLU A 329 1.35 -29.33 -1.19
C GLU A 329 2.71 -29.38 -0.49
N CYS A 330 3.26 -28.23 -0.08
CA CYS A 330 4.53 -28.17 0.63
C CYS A 330 4.48 -28.84 2.01
N ILE A 331 3.37 -28.66 2.73
CA ILE A 331 3.15 -29.24 4.07
C ILE A 331 2.87 -30.74 4.00
N GLY A 332 2.13 -31.20 2.99
CA GLY A 332 1.77 -32.60 2.83
C GLY A 332 1.00 -33.13 4.04
N THR A 333 1.56 -34.15 4.71
CA THR A 333 0.94 -34.83 5.86
C THR A 333 1.53 -34.42 7.22
N MET A 334 2.36 -33.37 7.26
CA MET A 334 2.94 -32.89 8.52
C MET A 334 1.85 -32.39 9.48
N PRO A 335 1.92 -32.70 10.79
CA PRO A 335 0.93 -32.27 11.78
C PRO A 335 1.15 -30.81 12.20
N LEU A 336 0.94 -29.88 11.27
CA LEU A 336 1.12 -28.44 11.46
C LEU A 336 -0.22 -27.72 11.50
N GLU A 337 -0.32 -26.68 12.32
CA GLU A 337 -1.44 -25.76 12.29
C GLU A 337 -1.18 -24.67 11.24
N VAL A 338 -2.17 -24.40 10.39
CA VAL A 338 -2.03 -23.51 9.23
C VAL A 338 -3.17 -22.52 9.21
N THR A 339 -2.86 -21.23 9.34
CA THR A 339 -3.84 -20.15 9.28
C THR A 339 -3.48 -19.17 8.18
N PHE A 340 -4.43 -18.94 7.25
CA PHE A 340 -4.28 -17.96 6.18
C PHE A 340 -4.92 -16.63 6.57
N CYS A 341 -4.30 -15.53 6.16
CA CYS A 341 -4.84 -14.19 6.37
C CYS A 341 -4.39 -13.20 5.28
N GLY A 342 -5.11 -12.10 5.16
CA GLY A 342 -4.80 -11.00 4.25
C GLY A 342 -4.22 -9.78 4.99
N ILE A 343 -3.31 -9.05 4.33
CA ILE A 343 -2.58 -7.91 4.90
C ILE A 343 -2.68 -6.68 3.98
N GLY A 344 -3.03 -5.54 4.55
CA GLY A 344 -3.17 -4.24 3.88
C GLY A 344 -4.62 -3.79 3.76
N ASP A 345 -4.86 -2.75 2.96
CA ASP A 345 -6.21 -2.30 2.61
C ASP A 345 -7.01 -3.48 2.01
N ARG A 346 -8.26 -3.64 2.42
CA ARG A 346 -9.11 -4.76 1.98
C ARG A 346 -10.23 -4.25 1.10
N ILE A 347 -10.35 -4.79 -0.11
CA ILE A 347 -11.40 -4.45 -1.08
C ILE A 347 -12.17 -5.72 -1.42
N ASN A 348 -13.47 -5.75 -1.10
CA ASN A 348 -14.36 -6.90 -1.32
C ASN A 348 -13.77 -8.22 -0.77
N GLY A 349 -13.10 -8.15 0.38
CA GLY A 349 -12.46 -9.30 1.03
C GLY A 349 -11.00 -9.56 0.62
N VAL A 350 -10.53 -8.96 -0.48
CA VAL A 350 -9.17 -9.17 -1.04
C VAL A 350 -8.20 -8.10 -0.51
N THR A 351 -6.98 -8.49 -0.17
CA THR A 351 -5.91 -7.59 0.30
C THR A 351 -4.71 -7.65 -0.65
N PRO A 352 -3.81 -6.64 -0.67
CA PRO A 352 -2.66 -6.66 -1.58
C PRO A 352 -1.66 -7.77 -1.24
N THR A 353 -1.46 -8.10 0.04
CA THR A 353 -0.60 -9.22 0.43
C THR A 353 -1.45 -10.31 1.07
N GLN A 354 -1.14 -11.55 0.74
CA GLN A 354 -1.64 -12.74 1.43
C GLN A 354 -0.52 -13.35 2.27
N ALA A 355 -0.90 -13.96 3.39
CA ALA A 355 0.04 -14.56 4.32
C ALA A 355 -0.48 -15.89 4.84
N VAL A 356 0.45 -16.77 5.22
CA VAL A 356 0.16 -17.96 6.01
C VAL A 356 1.04 -17.96 7.26
N VAL A 357 0.43 -18.31 8.39
CA VAL A 357 1.11 -18.62 9.64
C VAL A 357 1.06 -20.13 9.82
N VAL A 358 2.24 -20.75 9.80
CA VAL A 358 2.40 -22.19 10.05
C VAL A 358 3.00 -22.37 11.44
N THR A 359 2.30 -23.07 12.32
CA THR A 359 2.72 -23.32 13.70
C THR A 359 2.94 -24.81 13.93
N ARG A 360 4.05 -25.14 14.59
CA ARG A 360 4.35 -26.50 15.02
C ARG A 360 3.86 -26.69 16.46
N ASN A 361 2.79 -27.47 16.64
CA ASN A 361 2.25 -27.79 17.95
C ASN A 361 2.97 -29.01 18.55
N GLY A 362 3.99 -28.78 19.38
CA GLY A 362 4.68 -29.81 20.15
C GLY A 362 5.81 -29.22 21.03
N PRO A 363 6.09 -29.76 22.22
CA PRO A 363 7.15 -29.24 23.08
C PRO A 363 8.50 -29.38 22.38
N ALA A 364 9.34 -28.34 22.48
CA ALA A 364 10.73 -28.38 22.07
C ALA A 364 11.41 -29.62 22.67
N GLY A 365 11.66 -30.66 21.86
CA GLY A 365 12.38 -31.87 22.31
C GLY A 365 11.80 -33.23 21.92
N ASP A 366 10.75 -33.35 21.10
CA ASP A 366 10.33 -34.66 20.60
C ASP A 366 11.29 -35.17 19.51
N SER A 367 12.22 -36.04 19.91
CA SER A 367 13.27 -36.65 19.09
C SER A 367 12.77 -37.57 17.98
N ARG A 368 11.46 -37.69 17.79
CA ARG A 368 10.84 -38.47 16.70
C ARG A 368 10.88 -37.78 15.34
N PHE A 369 11.40 -36.55 15.27
CA PHE A 369 11.48 -35.75 14.03
C PHE A 369 12.90 -35.26 13.69
N ASN A 370 13.95 -35.82 14.31
CA ASN A 370 15.35 -35.62 13.92
C ASN A 370 15.83 -36.70 12.95
#